data_AF-A0A970SXU7-F1
#
_entry.id   AF-A0A970SXU7-F1
#
_cell.length_a   1.000
_cell.length_b   1.000
_cell.length_c   1.000
_cell.angle_alpha   90.00
_cell.angle_beta   90.00
_cell.angle_gamma   90.00
#
_symmetry.space_group_name_H-M   'P 1'
#
loop_
_entity.id
_entity.type
_entity.pdbx_description
1 polymer ?
#
loop_
_entity_poly.entity_id
_entity_poly.type
_entity_poly.pdbx_seq_one_letter_code
_entity_poly.pdbx_strand_id
1 'polypeptide(L)'
;VEPLADMELLRLAMPRRVFTLSQVKYAIDRIHWLYENRELVGGLKFVEEPRILRFFFGRLAPLSDWQEKLVAKYKADFADSL
;
A
#
# COMPACT_ATOMS: atom_id res chain seq x y z
N VAL A 1 -14.47 22.16 11.43
CA VAL A 1 -13.26 21.83 10.65
C VAL A 1 -12.69 20.58 11.29
N GLU A 2 -12.82 19.44 10.63
CA GLU A 2 -12.36 18.15 11.15
C GLU A 2 -10.82 18.16 11.19
N PRO A 3 -10.17 17.79 12.30
CA PRO A 3 -8.72 17.78 12.36
C PRO A 3 -8.18 16.70 11.41
N LEU A 4 -7.39 17.10 10.41
CA LEU A 4 -6.76 16.20 9.43
C LEU A 4 -5.92 15.08 10.07
N ALA A 5 -5.55 15.22 11.35
CA ALA A 5 -4.77 14.25 12.11
C ALA A 5 -5.55 12.98 12.47
N ASP A 6 -6.89 13.02 12.47
CA ASP A 6 -7.73 11.86 12.78
C ASP A 6 -8.00 10.97 11.55
N MET A 7 -7.53 11.37 10.36
CA MET A 7 -7.72 10.61 9.14
C MET A 7 -6.55 9.64 8.89
N GLU A 8 -6.88 8.38 8.63
CA GLU A 8 -5.91 7.38 8.16
C GLU A 8 -5.66 7.55 6.65
N LEU A 9 -4.74 8.46 6.30
CA LEU A 9 -4.45 8.81 4.90
C LEU A 9 -3.16 8.20 4.38
N LEU A 10 -3.20 7.74 3.13
CA LEU A 10 -2.01 7.44 2.33
C LEU A 10 -1.64 8.65 1.46
N ARG A 11 -0.38 9.08 1.50
CA ARG A 11 0.12 10.20 0.69
C ARG A 11 0.81 9.73 -0.59
N LEU A 12 0.24 10.08 -1.75
CA LEU A 12 0.87 9.93 -3.07
C LEU A 12 1.69 11.19 -3.41
N ALA A 13 2.95 11.24 -2.96
CA ALA A 13 3.82 12.39 -3.20
C ALA A 13 4.45 12.36 -4.61
N MET A 14 4.16 13.38 -5.42
CA MET A 14 4.62 13.49 -6.82
C MET A 14 5.69 14.59 -6.96
N PRO A 15 6.99 14.24 -7.11
CA PRO A 15 8.05 15.21 -7.34
C PRO A 15 7.90 15.91 -8.70
N ARG A 16 8.25 17.19 -8.75
CA ARG A 16 8.11 18.02 -9.96
C ARG A 16 9.09 17.56 -11.04
N ARG A 17 8.56 17.33 -12.26
CA ARG A 17 9.33 16.97 -13.48
C ARG A 17 10.15 15.67 -13.38
N VAL A 18 9.77 14.75 -12.48
CA VAL A 18 10.45 13.46 -12.32
C VAL A 18 9.72 12.34 -13.06
N PHE A 19 8.38 12.30 -12.96
CA PHE A 19 7.59 11.21 -13.53
C PHE A 19 7.00 11.56 -14.90
N THR A 20 7.03 10.58 -15.80
CA THR A 20 6.35 10.60 -17.10
C THR A 20 4.88 10.19 -16.96
N LEU A 21 4.07 10.47 -17.98
CA LEU A 21 2.66 10.06 -17.99
C LEU A 21 2.49 8.54 -17.89
N SER A 22 3.35 7.75 -18.53
CA SER A 22 3.28 6.29 -18.48
C SER A 22 3.53 5.74 -17.07
N GLN A 23 4.47 6.32 -16.32
CA GLN A 23 4.72 5.95 -14.93
C GLN A 23 3.52 6.26 -14.03
N VAL A 24 2.86 7.40 -14.25
CA VAL A 24 1.64 7.76 -13.50
C VAL A 24 0.47 6.85 -13.87
N LYS A 25 0.27 6.56 -15.15
CA LYS A 25 -0.77 5.63 -15.61
C LYS A 25 -0.57 4.23 -15.02
N TYR A 26 0.67 3.74 -15.02
CA TYR A 26 1.00 2.47 -14.38
C TYR A 26 0.62 2.46 -12.90
N ALA A 27 0.96 3.52 -12.15
CA ALA A 27 0.56 3.62 -10.75
C ALA A 27 -0.96 3.64 -10.55
N ILE A 28 -1.70 4.38 -11.39
CA ILE A 28 -3.17 4.42 -11.37
C ILE A 28 -3.74 3.01 -11.56
N ASP A 29 -3.28 2.28 -12.59
CA ASP A 29 -3.79 0.94 -12.90
C ASP A 29 -3.55 -0.03 -11.74
N ARG A 30 -2.36 0.01 -11.11
CA ARG A 30 -2.03 -0.86 -9.98
C ARG A 30 -2.83 -0.51 -8.72
N ILE A 31 -2.99 0.78 -8.42
CA ILE A 31 -3.75 1.26 -7.24
C ILE A 31 -5.23 0.94 -7.42
N HIS A 32 -5.78 1.13 -8.62
CA HIS A 32 -7.16 0.80 -8.94
C HIS A 32 -7.42 -0.70 -8.74
N TRP A 33 -6.55 -1.57 -9.28
CA TRP A 33 -6.69 -3.01 -9.05
C TRP A 33 -6.62 -3.39 -7.56
N LEU A 34 -5.73 -2.77 -6.78
CA LEU A 34 -5.65 -3.02 -5.34
C LEU A 34 -6.93 -2.57 -4.62
N TYR A 35 -7.52 -1.45 -5.03
CA TYR A 35 -8.77 -0.94 -4.45
C TYR A 35 -9.96 -1.89 -4.68
N GLU A 36 -10.04 -2.49 -5.86
CA GLU A 36 -11.04 -3.53 -6.17
C GLU A 36 -10.84 -4.81 -5.36
N ASN A 37 -9.60 -5.10 -4.95
CA ASN A 37 -9.23 -6.29 -4.17
C ASN A 37 -8.95 -5.98 -2.69
N ARG A 38 -9.37 -4.81 -2.19
CA ARG A 38 -9.02 -4.32 -0.84
C ARG A 38 -9.44 -5.24 0.31
N GLU A 39 -10.49 -6.04 0.10
CA GLU A 39 -10.97 -7.02 1.08
C GLU A 39 -9.94 -8.14 1.35
N LEU A 40 -8.97 -8.32 0.43
CA LEU A 40 -7.84 -9.21 0.63
C LEU A 40 -6.74 -8.58 1.48
N VAL A 41 -6.76 -7.29 1.79
CA VAL A 41 -5.72 -6.62 2.57
C VAL A 41 -6.07 -6.71 4.06
N GLY A 42 -5.27 -7.45 4.81
CA GLY A 42 -5.42 -7.59 6.25
C GLY A 42 -4.61 -6.56 7.05
N GLY A 43 -4.86 -6.51 8.36
CA GLY A 43 -4.15 -5.61 9.26
C GLY A 43 -2.68 -6.01 9.51
N LEU A 44 -1.97 -5.06 10.11
CA LEU A 44 -0.58 -5.21 10.55
C LEU A 44 -0.49 -4.99 12.07
N LYS A 45 0.53 -5.58 12.70
CA LYS A 45 0.88 -5.31 14.12
C LYS A 45 2.35 -4.92 14.24
N PHE A 46 2.67 -4.08 15.22
CA PHE A 46 4.06 -3.83 15.60
C PHE A 46 4.67 -5.09 16.23
N VAL A 47 5.83 -5.48 15.72
CA VAL A 47 6.72 -6.47 16.35
C VAL A 47 7.78 -5.75 17.19
N GLU A 48 8.20 -4.59 16.73
CA GLU A 48 9.14 -3.71 17.42
C GLU A 48 8.60 -2.29 17.32
N GLU A 49 8.23 -1.68 18.46
CA GLU A 49 7.72 -0.31 18.53
C GLU A 49 8.65 0.58 19.38
N PRO A 50 9.55 1.33 18.75
CA PRO A 50 10.38 2.32 19.44
C PRO A 50 9.52 3.46 20.01
N ARG A 51 9.90 3.96 21.20
CA ARG A 51 9.19 5.05 21.88
C ARG A 51 9.21 6.38 21.11
N ILE A 52 10.20 6.56 20.23
CA ILE A 52 10.35 7.73 19.36
C ILE A 52 10.43 7.29 17.90
N LEU A 53 9.92 8.11 16.98
CA LEU A 53 10.03 7.86 15.53
C LEU A 53 9.54 6.47 15.10
N ARG A 54 8.49 5.95 15.74
CA ARG A 54 7.91 4.61 15.47
C ARG A 54 7.56 4.34 14.01
N PHE A 55 7.20 5.38 13.25
CA PHE A 55 6.89 5.24 11.82
C PHE A 55 8.14 5.03 10.95
N PHE A 56 9.32 5.43 11.43
CA PHE A 56 10.59 5.29 10.71
C PHE A 56 11.32 4.01 11.10
N PHE A 57 11.29 3.64 12.39
CA PHE A 57 12.06 2.51 12.92
C PHE A 57 11.21 1.32 13.36
N GLY A 58 9.91 1.48 13.51
CA GLY A 58 9.03 0.40 13.93
C GLY A 58 8.93 -0.69 12.88
N ARG A 59 8.93 -1.95 13.31
CA ARG A 59 8.77 -3.11 12.44
C ARG A 59 7.36 -3.63 12.54
N LEU A 60 6.73 -3.87 11.40
CA LEU A 60 5.38 -4.42 11.30
C LEU A 60 5.42 -5.86 10.80
N ALA A 61 4.50 -6.68 11.28
CA ALA A 61 4.22 -8.01 10.74
C ALA A 61 2.73 -8.13 10.37
N PRO A 62 2.39 -8.92 9.35
CA PRO A 62 1.01 -9.18 9.00
C PRO A 62 0.29 -9.95 10.12
N LEU A 63 -1.01 -9.68 10.27
CA LEU A 63 -1.87 -10.42 11.20
C LEU A 63 -2.32 -11.79 10.64
N SER A 64 -2.21 -12.00 9.33
CA SER A 64 -2.66 -13.21 8.63
C SER A 64 -1.88 -13.46 7.33
N ASP A 65 -2.28 -14.46 6.58
CA ASP A 65 -1.77 -14.89 5.25
C ASP A 65 -2.25 -14.00 4.08
N TRP A 66 -2.77 -12.81 4.37
CA TRP A 66 -3.38 -11.93 3.38
C TRP A 66 -2.43 -11.53 2.24
N GLN A 67 -1.13 -11.43 2.53
CA GLN A 67 -0.09 -11.11 1.56
C GLN A 67 0.05 -12.21 0.50
N GLU A 68 -0.04 -13.47 0.91
CA GLU A 68 0.07 -14.64 0.02
C GLU A 68 -1.15 -14.73 -0.90
N LYS A 69 -2.34 -14.52 -0.34
CA LYS A 69 -3.61 -14.44 -1.09
C LYS A 69 -3.60 -13.31 -2.12
N LEU A 70 -3.12 -12.13 -1.73
CA LEU A 70 -3.02 -10.99 -2.62
C LEU A 70 -2.04 -11.24 -3.76
N VAL A 71 -0.87 -11.84 -3.47
CA VAL A 71 0.12 -12.22 -4.50
C VAL A 71 -0.46 -13.28 -5.45
N ALA A 72 -1.17 -14.28 -4.94
CA ALA A 72 -1.81 -15.29 -5.77
C ALA A 72 -2.86 -14.66 -6.71
N LYS A 73 -3.70 -13.76 -6.18
CA LYS A 73 -4.70 -13.02 -6.96
C LYS A 73 -4.04 -12.11 -8.01
N TYR A 74 -2.96 -11.42 -7.66
CA TYR A 74 -2.21 -10.60 -8.62
C TYR A 74 -1.64 -11.43 -9.76
N LYS A 75 -1.02 -12.58 -9.45
CA LYS A 75 -0.48 -13.48 -10.48
C LYS A 75 -1.57 -14.06 -11.36
N ALA A 76 -2.74 -14.40 -10.83
CA ALA A 76 -3.86 -14.90 -11.62
C ALA A 76 -4.39 -13.83 -12.60
N ASP A 77 -4.45 -12.56 -12.18
CA ASP A 77 -5.00 -11.47 -12.99
C ASP A 77 -4.00 -10.89 -14.00
N PHE A 78 -2.70 -10.99 -13.71
CA PHE A 78 -1.61 -10.42 -14.52
C PHE A 78 -0.60 -11.45 -15.02
N ALA A 79 -0.98 -12.73 -15.08
CA ALA A 79 -0.09 -13.86 -15.44
C ALA A 79 0.71 -13.62 -16.74
N ASP A 80 0.12 -12.90 -17.70
CA ASP A 80 0.71 -12.63 -19.01
C ASP A 80 1.40 -11.24 -19.13
N SER A 81 1.49 -10.46 -18.05
CA SER A 81 1.98 -9.07 -18.07
C SER A 81 3.28 -8.83 -17.27
N LEU A 82 3.98 -9.89 -16.86
CA LEU A 82 5.20 -9.83 -16.06
C LEU A 82 6.45 -10.23 -16.85
#